data_AF-M3GW22-F1
#
_entry.id   AF-M3GW22-F1
#
_cell.length_a   1.000
_cell.length_b   1.000
_cell.length_c   1.000
_cell.angle_alpha   90.00
_cell.angle_beta   90.00
_cell.angle_gamma   90.00
#
_symmetry.space_group_name_H-M   'P 1'
#
loop_
_entity.id
_entity.type
_entity.pdbx_description
1 polymer ?
#
loop_
_entity_poly.entity_id
_entity_poly.type
_entity_poly.pdbx_seq_one_letter_code
_entity_poly.pdbx_strand_id
1 'polypeptide(L)'
;MGSAWNYSAKECSADGKFSAEFDGLDLAMGAPSLGELRLYASAEFLRGGIKLQSWFNGDASAEAQGLNLKREESDSKSENVKFSQSGEIEQILLSEQATACFTFSDNSRFLAFAEWTADKIQLVKVLRLADMSIKTVDGLQRVAEFLSFRDGLLEILDSPIFMSASFWVDVRELFDDEIKS
;
A
#
# COMPACT_ATOMS: atom_id res chain seq x y z
N MET A 1 -21.84 -16.40 3.92
CA MET A 1 -20.84 -17.11 3.10
C MET A 1 -20.36 -16.12 2.05
N GLY A 2 -19.08 -15.79 2.03
CA GLY A 2 -18.51 -14.89 1.00
C GLY A 2 -18.55 -15.52 -0.39
N SER A 3 -18.45 -14.71 -1.43
CA SER A 3 -18.28 -15.20 -2.81
C SER A 3 -16.98 -16.02 -2.88
N ALA A 4 -16.93 -17.03 -3.77
CA ALA A 4 -15.71 -17.83 -4.01
C ALA A 4 -14.51 -16.99 -4.48
N TRP A 5 -14.75 -15.72 -4.81
CA TRP A 5 -13.78 -14.77 -5.34
C TRP A 5 -13.38 -13.69 -4.34
N ASN A 6 -13.95 -13.68 -3.14
CA ASN A 6 -13.52 -12.74 -2.10
C ASN A 6 -12.11 -13.14 -1.64
N TYR A 7 -11.17 -12.20 -1.74
CA TYR A 7 -9.79 -12.39 -1.35
C TYR A 7 -9.40 -11.28 -0.39
N SER A 8 -8.81 -11.67 0.74
CA SER A 8 -8.19 -10.74 1.66
C SER A 8 -6.76 -11.14 1.95
N ALA A 9 -5.88 -10.15 2.07
CA ALA A 9 -4.49 -10.32 2.42
C ALA A 9 -4.12 -9.32 3.51
N LYS A 10 -3.21 -9.70 4.40
CA LYS A 10 -2.74 -8.85 5.48
C LYS A 10 -1.24 -9.02 5.68
N GLU A 11 -0.55 -7.90 5.85
CA GLU A 11 0.87 -7.87 6.18
C GLU A 11 1.13 -6.94 7.35
N CYS A 12 2.21 -7.19 8.08
CA CYS A 12 2.65 -6.38 9.21
C CYS A 12 4.06 -5.86 8.92
N SER A 13 4.34 -4.63 9.33
CA SER A 13 5.72 -4.13 9.32
C SER A 13 6.59 -5.00 10.23
N ALA A 14 7.89 -5.08 9.94
CA ALA A 14 8.82 -5.88 10.73
C ALA A 14 8.91 -5.44 12.20
N ASP A 15 8.68 -4.16 12.48
CA ASP A 15 8.61 -3.61 13.84
C ASP A 15 7.24 -3.74 14.53
N GLY A 16 6.24 -4.27 13.83
CA GLY A 16 4.88 -4.51 14.32
C GLY A 16 4.05 -3.24 14.59
N LYS A 17 4.53 -2.05 14.20
CA LYS A 17 3.83 -0.78 14.41
C LYS A 17 2.74 -0.49 13.38
N PHE A 18 2.83 -1.12 12.22
CA PHE A 18 1.88 -0.98 11.14
C PHE A 18 1.37 -2.33 10.69
N SER A 19 0.14 -2.35 10.20
CA SER A 19 -0.35 -3.43 9.36
C SER A 19 -1.10 -2.87 8.18
N ALA A 20 -1.04 -3.55 7.05
CA ALA A 20 -1.83 -3.26 5.87
C ALA A 20 -2.76 -4.43 5.57
N GLU A 21 -3.99 -4.13 5.18
CA GLU A 21 -5.00 -5.12 4.83
C GLU A 21 -5.59 -4.77 3.48
N PHE A 22 -5.58 -5.77 2.59
CA PHE A 22 -6.29 -5.76 1.34
C PHE A 22 -7.59 -6.54 1.50
N ASP A 23 -8.71 -5.97 1.07
CA ASP A 23 -9.99 -6.66 0.90
C ASP A 23 -10.52 -6.39 -0.50
N GLY A 24 -10.75 -7.46 -1.26
CA GLY A 24 -11.10 -7.33 -2.66
C GLY A 24 -11.57 -8.63 -3.28
N LEU A 25 -11.56 -8.65 -4.61
CA LEU A 25 -11.92 -9.82 -5.37
C LEU A 25 -10.84 -10.20 -6.38
N ASP A 26 -10.65 -11.50 -6.54
CA ASP A 26 -10.00 -12.05 -7.74
C ASP A 26 -10.98 -11.95 -8.90
N LEU A 27 -10.58 -11.29 -9.99
CA LEU A 27 -11.45 -11.09 -11.16
C LEU A 27 -11.75 -12.40 -11.90
N ALA A 28 -10.85 -13.37 -11.79
CA ALA A 28 -10.97 -14.76 -12.24
C ALA A 28 -9.83 -15.59 -11.61
N MET A 29 -9.87 -16.91 -11.77
CA MET A 29 -8.82 -17.80 -11.26
C MET A 29 -7.46 -17.43 -11.88
N GLY A 30 -6.51 -17.00 -11.04
CA GLY A 30 -5.19 -16.55 -11.47
C GLY A 30 -5.18 -15.19 -12.17
N ALA A 31 -6.30 -14.46 -12.20
CA ALA A 31 -6.32 -13.06 -12.61
C ALA A 31 -5.83 -12.17 -11.46
N PRO A 32 -5.26 -10.99 -11.75
CA PRO A 32 -4.87 -10.09 -10.69
C PRO A 32 -6.10 -9.54 -9.98
N SER A 33 -5.93 -9.31 -8.68
CA SER A 33 -7.00 -8.85 -7.79
C SER A 33 -7.28 -7.36 -7.92
N LEU A 34 -8.46 -6.95 -7.48
CA LEU A 34 -8.90 -5.57 -7.39
C LEU A 34 -9.66 -5.36 -6.09
N GLY A 35 -9.30 -4.32 -5.33
CA GLY A 35 -9.96 -4.01 -4.07
C GLY A 35 -9.37 -2.85 -3.29
N GLU A 36 -9.78 -2.76 -2.03
CA GLU A 36 -9.36 -1.72 -1.11
C GLU A 36 -8.10 -2.14 -0.35
N LEU A 37 -7.13 -1.24 -0.26
CA LEU A 37 -5.98 -1.37 0.63
C LEU A 37 -6.07 -0.34 1.74
N ARG A 38 -6.01 -0.80 2.99
CA ARG A 38 -6.07 0.04 4.20
C ARG A 38 -4.82 -0.16 5.04
N LEU A 39 -4.29 0.93 5.59
CA LEU A 39 -3.21 0.94 6.58
C LEU A 39 -3.79 1.13 7.98
N TYR A 40 -3.25 0.41 8.95
CA TYR A 40 -3.60 0.50 10.37
C TYR A 40 -2.36 0.79 11.21
N ALA A 41 -2.50 1.69 12.17
CA ALA A 41 -1.50 2.03 13.17
C ALA A 41 -2.17 2.52 14.45
N SER A 42 -1.41 2.66 15.55
CA SER A 42 -1.96 3.31 16.75
C SER A 42 -2.20 4.80 16.51
N ALA A 43 -3.28 5.34 17.09
CA ALA A 43 -3.65 6.75 17.01
C ALA A 43 -2.54 7.67 17.57
N GLU A 44 -1.79 7.20 18.57
CA GLU A 44 -0.64 7.92 19.10
C GLU A 44 0.45 8.13 18.04
N PHE A 45 0.69 7.11 17.20
CA PHE A 45 1.67 7.18 16.13
C PHE A 45 1.23 8.15 15.02
N LEU A 46 -0.06 8.12 14.67
CA LEU A 46 -0.60 8.96 13.60
C LEU A 46 -0.79 10.42 14.04
N ARG A 47 -1.23 10.69 15.28
CA ARG A 47 -1.40 12.05 15.82
C ARG A 47 -0.09 12.71 16.29
N GLY A 48 0.91 11.93 16.65
CA GLY A 48 2.13 12.40 17.31
C GLY A 48 3.11 13.18 16.43
N GLY A 49 2.90 13.29 15.12
CA GLY A 49 3.85 14.01 14.25
C GLY A 49 3.62 14.00 12.76
N ILE A 50 2.55 13.36 12.25
CA ILE A 50 2.31 13.26 10.81
C ILE A 50 1.55 14.50 10.35
N LYS A 51 2.23 15.40 9.63
CA LYS A 51 1.55 16.46 8.86
C LYS A 51 0.81 15.79 7.70
N LEU A 52 -0.46 15.46 7.90
CA LEU A 52 -1.42 15.09 6.84
C LEU A 52 -1.76 16.29 5.91
N GLN A 53 -0.78 17.13 5.59
CA GLN A 53 -0.95 18.46 4.97
C GLN A 53 -0.15 18.57 3.67
N SER A 54 -0.38 17.66 2.72
CA SER A 54 -0.27 17.94 1.27
C SER A 54 -0.63 16.69 0.47
N TRP A 55 -1.90 16.27 0.50
CA TRP A 55 -2.30 14.99 -0.07
C TRP A 55 -2.76 15.06 -1.55
N PHE A 56 -2.94 16.24 -2.15
CA PHE A 56 -3.21 16.34 -3.59
C PHE A 56 -2.74 17.68 -4.17
N ASN A 57 -1.64 17.70 -4.94
CA ASN A 57 -1.41 18.72 -5.96
C ASN A 57 -0.43 18.20 -7.03
N GLY A 58 -0.94 18.06 -8.26
CA GLY A 58 -0.24 17.73 -9.52
C GLY A 58 -0.24 16.23 -9.83
N ASP A 59 -0.92 15.66 -10.83
CA ASP A 59 -1.47 16.19 -12.10
C ASP A 59 -2.79 15.50 -12.51
N ALA A 60 -3.57 16.19 -13.34
CA ALA A 60 -5.01 16.11 -13.55
C ALA A 60 -5.64 14.79 -14.08
N SER A 61 -6.78 14.38 -13.50
CA SER A 61 -8.11 14.52 -14.14
C SER A 61 -9.24 14.37 -13.10
N ALA A 62 -10.35 15.06 -13.33
CA ALA A 62 -11.43 15.27 -12.39
C ALA A 62 -12.13 13.97 -11.94
N GLU A 63 -12.15 13.72 -10.63
CA GLU A 63 -13.36 13.52 -9.82
C GLU A 63 -12.95 13.35 -8.36
N ALA A 64 -13.65 14.06 -7.48
CA ALA A 64 -13.34 14.16 -6.06
C ALA A 64 -13.46 12.81 -5.35
N GLN A 65 -12.45 12.40 -4.58
CA GLN A 65 -12.65 11.47 -3.47
C GLN A 65 -11.78 11.90 -2.30
N GLY A 66 -12.39 12.63 -1.37
CA GLY A 66 -11.82 12.94 -0.07
C GLY A 66 -11.69 11.66 0.75
N LEU A 67 -10.58 11.54 1.48
CA LEU A 67 -10.34 10.42 2.38
C LEU A 67 -11.50 10.31 3.38
N ASN A 68 -12.25 9.22 3.31
CA ASN A 68 -13.21 8.83 4.33
C ASN A 68 -12.41 8.21 5.50
N LEU A 69 -12.08 9.01 6.51
CA LEU A 69 -11.72 8.50 7.84
C LEU A 69 -12.98 7.87 8.45
N LYS A 70 -13.31 6.66 8.03
CA LYS A 70 -14.40 5.89 8.64
C LYS A 70 -13.85 5.19 9.87
N ARG A 71 -14.42 5.54 11.01
CA ARG A 71 -14.36 4.76 12.24
C ARG A 71 -15.21 3.51 12.02
N GLU A 72 -14.59 2.39 11.64
CA GLU A 72 -15.26 1.09 11.74
C GLU A 72 -15.00 0.51 13.11
N GLU A 73 -16.06 0.39 13.92
CA GLU A 73 -16.08 -0.50 15.09
C GLU A 73 -16.10 -1.93 14.53
N SER A 74 -14.93 -2.54 14.38
CA SER A 74 -14.81 -3.85 13.75
C SER A 74 -15.35 -4.95 14.68
N ASP A 75 -16.57 -5.42 14.41
CA ASP A 75 -17.14 -6.65 14.99
C ASP A 75 -16.62 -7.93 14.32
N SER A 76 -15.67 -7.81 13.38
CA SER A 76 -14.91 -8.95 12.88
C SER A 76 -13.78 -9.27 13.86
N LYS A 77 -13.71 -10.53 14.30
CA LYS A 77 -12.51 -11.10 14.91
C LYS A 77 -11.38 -11.12 13.87
N SER A 78 -10.86 -9.96 13.49
CA SER A 78 -9.53 -9.88 12.92
C SER A 78 -8.59 -10.36 14.02
N GLU A 79 -7.74 -11.34 13.70
CA GLU A 79 -6.56 -11.60 14.53
C GLU A 79 -5.71 -10.33 14.44
N ASN A 80 -6.02 -9.41 15.35
CA ASN A 80 -5.33 -8.16 15.50
C ASN A 80 -3.88 -8.48 15.79
N VAL A 81 -2.99 -7.83 15.04
CA VAL A 81 -1.62 -7.64 15.49
C VAL A 81 -1.75 -7.15 16.92
N LYS A 82 -1.13 -7.87 17.87
CA LYS A 82 -1.18 -7.47 19.27
C LYS A 82 -0.39 -6.17 19.40
N PHE A 83 -1.03 -5.04 19.14
CA PHE A 83 -0.55 -3.75 19.58
C PHE A 83 -0.49 -3.83 21.10
N SER A 84 0.72 -3.90 21.64
CA SER A 84 1.00 -4.18 23.06
C SER A 84 0.44 -3.14 24.03
N GLN A 85 -0.21 -2.10 23.52
CA GLN A 85 -0.78 -1.00 24.28
C GLN A 85 -2.16 -0.70 23.74
N SER A 86 -3.11 -0.59 24.66
CA SER A 86 -4.54 -0.36 24.49
C SER A 86 -4.88 1.03 23.91
N GLY A 87 -4.22 1.43 22.82
CA GLY A 87 -4.50 2.66 22.10
C GLY A 87 -5.59 2.46 21.06
N GLU A 88 -6.33 3.52 20.74
CA GLU A 88 -7.22 3.53 19.57
C GLU A 88 -6.40 3.19 18.32
N ILE A 89 -6.90 2.27 17.49
CA ILE A 89 -6.31 1.95 16.20
C ILE A 89 -6.95 2.90 15.19
N GLU A 90 -6.13 3.65 14.46
CA GLU A 90 -6.58 4.49 13.35
C GLU A 90 -6.34 3.77 12.02
N GLN A 91 -7.29 3.92 11.10
CA GLN A 91 -7.29 3.31 9.78
C GLN A 91 -7.22 4.40 8.70
N ILE A 92 -6.41 4.16 7.67
CA ILE A 92 -6.27 5.04 6.50
C ILE A 92 -6.51 4.22 5.24
N LEU A 93 -7.48 4.62 4.42
CA LEU A 93 -7.69 4.06 3.08
C LEU A 93 -6.59 4.58 2.14
N LEU A 94 -5.78 3.67 1.59
CA LEU A 94 -4.69 4.01 0.68
C LEU A 94 -5.13 4.03 -0.78
N SER A 95 -5.94 3.05 -1.20
CA SER A 95 -6.47 2.97 -2.56
C SER A 95 -7.70 2.04 -2.61
N GLU A 96 -8.69 2.39 -3.41
CA GLU A 96 -9.86 1.55 -3.75
C GLU A 96 -9.63 0.70 -5.02
N GLN A 97 -8.51 0.95 -5.70
CA GLN A 97 -8.12 0.27 -6.94
C GLN A 97 -6.86 -0.57 -6.72
N ALA A 98 -6.53 -0.91 -5.47
CA ALA A 98 -5.36 -1.68 -5.14
C ALA A 98 -5.46 -3.10 -5.68
N THR A 99 -4.31 -3.74 -5.75
CA THR A 99 -4.17 -5.18 -5.91
C THR A 99 -3.75 -5.79 -4.57
N ALA A 100 -3.82 -7.11 -4.47
CA ALA A 100 -3.25 -7.86 -3.35
C ALA A 100 -1.71 -7.82 -3.32
N CYS A 101 -1.05 -7.21 -4.31
CA CYS A 101 0.39 -7.05 -4.33
C CYS A 101 0.79 -5.79 -3.53
N PHE A 102 1.15 -6.00 -2.27
CA PHE A 102 1.75 -5.00 -1.40
C PHE A 102 2.79 -5.65 -0.50
N THR A 103 3.77 -4.88 -0.03
CA THR A 103 4.77 -5.37 0.93
C THR A 103 5.43 -4.25 1.71
N PHE A 104 5.74 -4.50 2.98
CA PHE A 104 6.54 -3.60 3.80
C PHE A 104 8.03 -3.77 3.50
N SER A 105 8.77 -2.66 3.50
CA SER A 105 10.23 -2.71 3.54
C SER A 105 10.71 -3.38 4.83
N ASP A 106 11.80 -4.12 4.77
CA ASP A 106 12.44 -4.77 5.93
C ASP A 106 12.71 -3.82 7.12
N ASN A 107 13.07 -2.57 6.86
CA ASN A 107 13.33 -1.54 7.85
C ASN A 107 12.06 -0.84 8.36
N SER A 108 10.87 -1.29 7.96
CA SER A 108 9.57 -0.74 8.36
C SER A 108 9.38 0.76 8.08
N ARG A 109 10.11 1.34 7.11
CA ARG A 109 9.97 2.76 6.74
C ARG A 109 9.03 2.98 5.56
N PHE A 110 8.86 1.97 4.72
CA PHE A 110 8.07 2.07 3.50
C PHE A 110 7.08 0.92 3.37
N LEU A 111 5.99 1.19 2.65
CA LEU A 111 5.02 0.23 2.17
C LEU A 111 4.88 0.42 0.66
N ALA A 112 5.16 -0.61 -0.13
CA ALA A 112 4.90 -0.62 -1.56
C ALA A 112 3.55 -1.29 -1.83
N PHE A 113 2.79 -0.80 -2.80
CA PHE A 113 1.55 -1.40 -3.27
C PHE A 113 1.33 -1.12 -4.75
N ALA A 114 0.67 -2.03 -5.45
CA ALA A 114 0.25 -1.84 -6.83
C ALA A 114 -1.24 -1.50 -6.91
N GLU A 115 -1.60 -0.59 -7.81
CA GLU A 115 -3.00 -0.23 -8.10
C GLU A 115 -3.30 -0.24 -9.59
N TRP A 116 -4.56 -0.51 -9.94
CA TRP A 116 -5.06 -0.43 -11.29
C TRP A 116 -5.35 1.00 -11.71
N THR A 117 -5.01 1.30 -12.95
CA THR A 117 -5.50 2.48 -13.67
C THR A 117 -6.77 2.15 -14.46
N ALA A 118 -7.46 3.19 -14.95
CA ALA A 118 -8.62 3.01 -15.83
C ALA A 118 -8.28 2.24 -17.12
N ASP A 119 -7.03 2.29 -17.58
CA ASP A 119 -6.56 1.65 -18.80
C ASP A 119 -6.12 0.18 -18.61
N LYS A 120 -6.43 -0.43 -17.46
CA LYS A 120 -6.08 -1.83 -17.13
C LYS A 120 -4.58 -2.12 -17.18
N ILE A 121 -3.81 -1.12 -16.78
CA ILE A 121 -2.38 -1.21 -16.45
C ILE A 121 -2.22 -0.85 -14.98
N GLN A 122 -1.11 -1.28 -14.38
CA GLN A 122 -0.82 -1.06 -12.97
C GLN A 122 0.23 0.03 -12.78
N LEU A 123 0.09 0.75 -11.67
CA LEU A 123 1.08 1.67 -11.12
C LEU A 123 1.58 1.10 -9.81
N VAL A 124 2.89 1.13 -9.61
CA VAL A 124 3.48 0.87 -8.30
C VAL A 124 3.61 2.18 -7.54
N LYS A 125 3.07 2.21 -6.33
CA LYS A 125 3.18 3.30 -5.37
C LYS A 125 3.98 2.86 -4.17
N VAL A 126 4.76 3.78 -3.63
CA VAL A 126 5.48 3.61 -2.37
C VAL A 126 4.98 4.67 -1.40
N LEU A 127 4.55 4.25 -0.22
CA LEU A 127 4.20 5.08 0.92
C LEU A 127 5.40 5.13 1.88
N ARG A 128 5.86 6.33 2.23
CA ARG A 128 6.79 6.55 3.33
C ARG A 128 5.99 6.70 4.63
N LEU A 129 6.17 5.77 5.56
CA LEU A 129 5.35 5.65 6.77
C LEU A 129 5.61 6.77 7.80
N ALA A 130 6.78 7.42 7.75
CA ALA A 130 7.16 8.46 8.70
C ALA A 130 6.32 9.74 8.55
N ASP A 131 5.96 10.10 7.32
CA ASP A 131 5.22 11.32 7.00
C ASP A 131 4.00 11.08 6.11
N MET A 132 3.70 9.82 5.81
CA MET A 132 2.60 9.38 4.96
C MET A 132 2.62 9.96 3.54
N SER A 133 3.81 10.33 3.05
CA SER A 133 3.98 10.75 1.67
C SER A 133 3.96 9.54 0.73
N ILE A 134 3.31 9.68 -0.43
CA ILE A 134 3.26 8.65 -1.47
C ILE A 134 3.99 9.15 -2.70
N LYS A 135 4.81 8.27 -3.28
CA LYS A 135 5.45 8.48 -4.57
C LYS A 135 5.07 7.34 -5.50
N THR A 136 4.97 7.66 -6.78
CA THR A 136 4.74 6.68 -7.83
C THR A 136 6.09 6.27 -8.39
N VAL A 137 6.30 4.98 -8.61
CA VAL A 137 7.45 4.46 -9.33
C VAL A 137 7.29 4.79 -10.81
N ASP A 138 8.35 5.25 -11.45
CA ASP A 138 8.32 5.54 -12.88
C ASP A 138 8.06 4.28 -13.71
N GLY A 139 7.17 4.44 -14.70
CA GLY A 139 6.79 3.38 -15.62
C GLY A 139 5.48 2.70 -15.24
N LEU A 140 4.79 2.22 -16.28
CA LEU A 140 3.53 1.49 -16.17
C LEU A 140 3.80 0.00 -16.26
N GLN A 141 3.22 -0.78 -15.34
CA GLN A 141 3.35 -2.23 -15.33
C GLN A 141 2.08 -2.86 -15.91
N ARG A 142 2.19 -4.06 -16.48
CA ARG A 142 1.01 -4.82 -16.90
C ARG A 142 0.40 -5.53 -15.70
N VAL A 143 1.26 -6.24 -14.96
CA VAL A 143 0.96 -6.88 -13.68
C VAL A 143 2.23 -6.81 -12.84
N ALA A 144 2.21 -6.02 -11.78
CA ALA A 144 3.32 -5.89 -10.85
C ALA A 144 3.25 -6.98 -9.79
N GLU A 145 4.39 -7.63 -9.55
CA GLU A 145 4.61 -8.53 -8.42
C GLU A 145 5.87 -8.06 -7.66
N PHE A 146 5.80 -7.97 -6.34
CA PHE A 146 6.94 -7.59 -5.52
C PHE A 146 7.67 -8.84 -5.04
N LEU A 147 8.92 -8.98 -5.48
CA LEU A 147 9.75 -10.15 -5.14
C LEU A 147 10.52 -9.94 -3.84
N SER A 148 10.97 -8.71 -3.59
CA SER A 148 11.68 -8.35 -2.36
C SER A 148 11.66 -6.85 -2.12
N PHE A 149 11.73 -6.44 -0.84
CA PHE A 149 11.88 -5.04 -0.45
C PHE A 149 12.88 -4.90 0.70
N ARG A 150 14.17 -4.79 0.35
CA ARG A 150 15.28 -4.80 1.31
C ARG A 150 16.15 -3.57 1.18
N ASP A 151 16.55 -2.98 2.30
CA ASP A 151 17.46 -1.82 2.34
C ASP A 151 17.02 -0.62 1.47
N GLY A 152 15.70 -0.47 1.22
CA GLY A 152 15.15 0.57 0.35
C GLY A 152 15.18 0.23 -1.16
N LEU A 153 15.60 -0.98 -1.52
CA LEU A 153 15.53 -1.50 -2.88
C LEU A 153 14.29 -2.40 -3.02
N LEU A 154 13.37 -2.00 -3.89
CA LEU A 154 12.17 -2.76 -4.24
C LEU A 154 12.43 -3.51 -5.55
N GLU A 155 12.33 -4.83 -5.52
CA GLU A 155 12.37 -5.68 -6.70
C GLU A 155 10.96 -5.90 -7.22
N ILE A 156 10.73 -5.48 -8.47
CA ILE A 156 9.44 -5.58 -9.14
C ILE A 156 9.60 -6.51 -10.32
N LEU A 157 8.73 -7.51 -10.41
CA LEU A 157 8.49 -8.29 -11.61
C LEU A 157 7.30 -7.68 -12.34
N ASP A 158 7.52 -7.12 -13.53
CA ASP A 158 6.42 -6.87 -14.47
C ASP A 158 6.17 -8.16 -15.25
N SER A 159 5.04 -8.79 -14.99
CA SER A 159 4.71 -10.14 -15.47
C SER A 159 3.56 -10.13 -16.49
N PRO A 160 3.80 -9.81 -17.78
CA PRO A 160 2.97 -10.37 -18.81
C PRO A 160 3.26 -11.87 -18.92
N ILE A 161 2.21 -12.68 -19.06
CA ILE A 161 2.17 -14.15 -19.08
C ILE A 161 3.26 -14.83 -19.95
N PHE A 162 3.92 -14.09 -20.85
CA PHE A 162 4.94 -14.62 -21.77
C PHE A 162 6.25 -13.82 -21.87
N MET A 163 6.40 -12.67 -21.20
CA MET A 163 7.58 -11.80 -21.33
C MET A 163 7.88 -11.02 -20.04
N SER A 164 8.07 -11.74 -18.93
CA SER A 164 8.33 -11.10 -17.65
C SER A 164 9.70 -10.40 -17.63
N ALA A 165 9.75 -9.25 -16.98
CA ALA A 165 10.97 -8.49 -16.75
C ALA A 165 11.02 -8.05 -15.29
N SER A 166 12.10 -8.39 -14.59
CA SER A 166 12.34 -7.85 -13.26
C SER A 166 13.26 -6.64 -13.32
N PHE A 167 13.00 -5.68 -12.45
CA PHE A 167 13.82 -4.49 -12.27
C PHE A 167 13.80 -4.06 -10.81
N TRP A 168 14.77 -3.21 -10.46
CA TRP A 168 14.94 -2.71 -9.11
C TRP A 168 14.64 -1.22 -9.07
N VAL A 169 14.03 -0.78 -7.98
CA VAL A 169 13.73 0.62 -7.71
C VAL A 169 14.37 0.99 -6.38
N ASP A 170 15.26 1.98 -6.41
CA ASP A 170 15.74 2.62 -5.18
C ASP A 170 14.68 3.62 -4.71
N VAL A 171 13.90 3.23 -3.69
CA VAL A 171 12.81 4.07 -3.22
C VAL A 171 13.31 5.34 -2.56
N ARG A 172 14.57 5.39 -2.11
CA ARG A 172 15.15 6.60 -1.49
C ARG A 172 15.29 7.72 -2.51
N GLU A 173 15.58 7.37 -3.76
CA GLU A 173 15.65 8.32 -4.87
C GLU A 173 14.27 8.92 -5.19
N LEU A 174 13.17 8.19 -4.96
CA LEU A 174 11.80 8.69 -5.21
C LEU A 174 11.38 9.81 -4.25
N PHE A 175 11.88 9.78 -3.02
CA PHE A 175 11.49 10.71 -1.96
C PHE A 175 12.44 11.90 -1.81
N ASP A 176 13.42 12.04 -2.71
CA ASP A 176 14.46 13.07 -2.66
C ASP A 176 15.07 13.18 -1.25
N ASP A 177 15.25 12.05 -0.54
CA ASP A 177 15.78 12.08 0.81
C ASP A 177 17.20 12.66 0.75
N GLU A 178 17.26 13.92 1.19
CA GLU A 178 18.39 14.82 1.16
C GLU A 178 19.70 14.06 1.36
N ILE A 179 20.58 14.12 0.35
CA ILE A 179 22.02 14.08 0.60
C ILE A 179 22.30 15.26 1.53
N LYS A 180 22.15 15.06 2.84
CA LYS A 180 22.78 15.93 3.83
C LYS A 180 24.26 15.63 3.77
N SER A 181 24.96 16.40 2.94
CA SER A 181 26.37 16.66 3.11
C SER A 181 26.65 17.29 4.47
#